data_AF-A0A1H4KTN9-F1
#
_entry.id   AF-A0A1H4KTN9-F1
#
_cell.length_a   1.000
_cell.length_b   1.000
_cell.length_c   1.000
_cell.angle_alpha   90.00
_cell.angle_beta   90.00
_cell.angle_gamma   90.00
#
_symmetry.space_group_name_H-M   'P 1'
#
loop_
_entity.id
_entity.type
_entity.pdbx_description
1 polymer ?
#
loop_
_entity_poly.entity_id
_entity_poly.type
_entity_poly.pdbx_seq_one_letter_code
_entity_poly.pdbx_strand_id
1 'polypeptide(L)'
;MKDKMKGLLVGLTIGTLISGSAAYAAGTQIEVAFRALKYMFDGVEKAPVDGGKGFIYEGTTYVPIRFVSESLGKPVEWDEASQTIWIGDNPTHIVATYQGGQVTKKQLDTFQAITQFFSPSYASVKDSAEYRKSAVQDLIRNRILASRAVEADLKAAQDKATGQINAWKAQDTEKWSQSLQAAKLTESDVEQFLAQNYAMTSLLNSSITEDELKAKFQANVAADKDIYTVASVRHILISINDPQGQPLRTKADALAKAKEIALQLKNGGDWAKLALESSDDPGSKDQGGLYKDAEVSAWVPAFKKAAVELPIGQISEPVETSFGYHVMKVEARTVKTWEQVKPALMLQLAKAKLQTFVEQELPGLIIKLDIR
;
A
#
# COMPACT_ATOMS: atom_id res chain seq x y z
N MET A 1 -17.32 -15.68 -101.97
CA MET A 1 -18.53 -14.85 -102.17
C MET A 1 -19.27 -14.85 -100.84
N LYS A 2 -19.02 -13.92 -99.90
CA LYS A 2 -19.44 -12.51 -99.84
C LYS A 2 -20.95 -12.31 -100.06
N ASP A 3 -21.55 -11.68 -99.04
CA ASP A 3 -22.86 -11.00 -98.93
C ASP A 3 -23.92 -11.75 -98.11
N LYS A 4 -24.66 -11.15 -97.17
CA LYS A 4 -24.69 -9.80 -96.58
C LYS A 4 -25.59 -9.88 -95.33
N MET A 5 -25.21 -9.20 -94.25
CA MET A 5 -26.10 -8.92 -93.11
C MET A 5 -27.24 -7.98 -93.53
N LYS A 6 -28.44 -8.17 -92.96
CA LYS A 6 -29.10 -7.22 -92.02
C LYS A 6 -30.59 -7.58 -91.86
N GLY A 7 -31.03 -7.72 -90.61
CA GLY A 7 -32.43 -7.88 -90.23
C GLY A 7 -32.56 -7.85 -88.71
N LEU A 8 -32.66 -6.64 -88.17
CA LEU A 8 -32.85 -6.32 -86.76
C LEU A 8 -34.25 -6.78 -86.31
N LEU A 9 -34.35 -7.61 -85.26
CA LEU A 9 -35.59 -7.82 -84.52
C LEU A 9 -35.29 -7.84 -83.03
N VAL A 10 -35.72 -6.77 -82.38
CA VAL A 10 -35.76 -6.55 -80.94
C VAL A 10 -36.78 -7.53 -80.35
N GLY A 11 -36.31 -8.43 -79.50
CA GLY A 11 -37.13 -9.36 -78.73
C GLY A 11 -36.70 -9.34 -77.28
N LEU A 12 -37.59 -8.89 -76.41
CA LEU A 12 -37.42 -8.79 -74.97
C LEU A 12 -37.14 -10.17 -74.32
N THR A 13 -36.43 -10.09 -73.19
CA THR A 13 -36.61 -10.84 -71.92
C THR A 13 -35.93 -12.20 -71.67
N ILE A 14 -35.25 -12.19 -70.50
CA ILE A 14 -35.01 -13.27 -69.52
C ILE A 14 -33.74 -14.12 -69.72
N GLY A 15 -32.86 -14.07 -68.71
CA GLY A 15 -32.01 -15.22 -68.34
C GLY A 15 -30.56 -14.90 -68.01
N THR A 16 -30.27 -14.70 -66.72
CA THR A 16 -29.13 -15.29 -65.95
C THR A 16 -27.72 -15.30 -66.57
N LEU A 17 -26.78 -14.53 -65.99
CA LEU A 17 -25.83 -14.95 -64.92
C LEU A 17 -24.66 -15.85 -65.37
N ILE A 18 -23.48 -15.22 -65.41
CA ILE A 18 -22.19 -15.60 -64.78
C ILE A 18 -21.64 -17.03 -65.00
N SER A 19 -20.39 -17.09 -65.44
CA SER A 19 -19.43 -18.10 -64.97
C SER A 19 -18.06 -17.48 -64.66
N GLY A 20 -18.05 -16.57 -63.68
CA GLY A 20 -16.89 -16.40 -62.80
C GLY A 20 -17.06 -17.36 -61.62
N SER A 21 -16.28 -18.44 -61.60
CA SER A 21 -16.29 -19.42 -60.51
C SER A 21 -15.61 -18.85 -59.26
N ALA A 22 -16.41 -18.26 -58.37
CA ALA A 22 -16.09 -18.19 -56.96
C ALA A 22 -16.79 -19.37 -56.27
N ALA A 23 -16.03 -20.25 -55.65
CA ALA A 23 -16.56 -21.28 -54.77
C ALA A 23 -17.18 -20.58 -53.55
N TYR A 24 -18.51 -20.47 -53.51
CA TYR A 24 -19.24 -20.08 -52.31
C TYR A 24 -19.52 -21.34 -51.49
N ALA A 25 -19.06 -21.34 -50.22
CA ALA A 25 -19.61 -22.26 -49.23
C ALA A 25 -21.13 -22.05 -49.17
N ALA A 26 -21.91 -23.13 -49.17
CA ALA A 26 -23.35 -23.09 -49.01
C ALA A 26 -23.69 -22.63 -47.58
N GLY A 27 -23.67 -21.31 -47.35
CA GLY A 27 -24.21 -20.67 -46.17
C GLY A 27 -25.68 -20.35 -46.38
N THR A 28 -26.52 -20.62 -45.39
CA THR A 28 -27.88 -20.07 -45.33
C THR A 28 -27.77 -18.54 -45.30
N GLN A 29 -28.20 -17.88 -46.37
CA GLN A 29 -28.30 -16.43 -46.41
C GLN A 29 -29.49 -15.99 -45.57
N ILE A 30 -29.25 -15.09 -44.61
CA ILE A 30 -30.31 -14.43 -43.84
C ILE A 30 -30.61 -13.07 -44.48
N GLU A 31 -31.87 -12.83 -44.80
CA GLU A 31 -32.31 -11.50 -45.24
C GLU A 31 -32.58 -10.62 -44.02
N VAL A 32 -31.85 -9.51 -43.92
CA VAL A 32 -31.98 -8.55 -42.83
C VAL A 32 -32.35 -7.17 -43.37
N ALA A 33 -33.13 -6.41 -42.61
CA ALA A 33 -33.50 -5.04 -42.95
C ALA A 33 -32.66 -4.03 -42.16
N PHE A 34 -31.95 -3.14 -42.87
CA PHE A 34 -31.29 -1.99 -42.26
C PHE A 34 -32.24 -0.78 -42.27
N ARG A 35 -32.50 -0.21 -41.08
CA ARG A 35 -33.31 1.01 -40.92
C ARG A 35 -32.51 2.07 -40.15
N ALA A 36 -32.94 3.33 -40.23
CA ALA A 36 -32.45 4.38 -39.35
C ALA A 36 -33.01 4.14 -37.94
N LEU A 37 -32.21 3.52 -37.07
CA LEU A 37 -32.55 3.22 -35.69
C LEU A 37 -31.99 4.30 -34.77
N LYS A 38 -32.79 4.72 -33.78
CA LYS A 38 -32.36 5.57 -32.68
C LYS A 38 -32.21 4.72 -31.42
N TYR A 39 -31.08 4.84 -30.72
CA TYR A 39 -30.83 4.09 -29.50
C TYR A 39 -30.80 5.05 -28.32
N MET A 40 -31.73 4.87 -27.38
CA MET A 40 -31.84 5.72 -26.19
C MET A 40 -31.34 4.94 -24.96
N PHE A 41 -30.32 5.46 -24.28
CA PHE A 41 -29.79 4.91 -23.03
C PHE A 41 -29.91 5.98 -21.95
N ASP A 42 -30.69 5.71 -20.91
CA ASP A 42 -30.94 6.65 -19.80
C ASP A 42 -31.32 8.07 -20.28
N GLY A 43 -32.17 8.13 -21.30
CA GLY A 43 -32.64 9.39 -21.91
C GLY A 43 -31.67 10.05 -22.89
N VAL A 44 -30.49 9.48 -23.11
CA VAL A 44 -29.47 10.00 -24.03
C VAL A 44 -29.43 9.16 -25.31
N GLU A 45 -29.52 9.81 -26.47
CA GLU A 45 -29.35 9.14 -27.77
C GLU A 45 -27.88 8.77 -27.96
N LYS A 46 -27.59 7.49 -28.25
CA LYS A 46 -26.25 6.97 -28.54
C LYS A 46 -26.24 6.23 -29.87
N ALA A 47 -25.06 6.08 -30.47
CA ALA A 47 -24.87 5.37 -31.72
C ALA A 47 -23.70 4.38 -31.62
N PRO A 48 -23.77 3.21 -32.30
CA PRO A 48 -22.66 2.27 -32.36
C PRO A 48 -21.41 2.89 -32.97
N VAL A 49 -20.26 2.64 -32.34
CA VAL A 49 -18.93 2.97 -32.86
C VAL A 49 -18.47 1.92 -33.88
N ASP A 50 -17.55 2.29 -34.78
CA ASP A 50 -16.88 1.41 -35.75
C ASP A 50 -17.77 0.71 -36.81
N GLY A 51 -18.90 1.31 -37.18
CA GLY A 51 -19.71 0.83 -38.30
C GLY A 51 -20.59 -0.40 -37.99
N GLY A 52 -20.64 -0.83 -36.74
CA GLY A 52 -21.57 -1.86 -36.27
C GLY A 52 -23.03 -1.39 -36.33
N LYS A 53 -23.67 -1.51 -37.49
CA LYS A 53 -25.08 -1.13 -37.66
C LYS A 53 -25.98 -2.20 -37.07
N GLY A 54 -26.99 -1.78 -36.31
CA GLY A 54 -28.09 -2.68 -35.98
C GLY A 54 -28.91 -3.03 -37.22
N PHE A 55 -29.52 -4.21 -37.20
CA PHE A 55 -30.37 -4.71 -38.27
C PHE A 55 -31.63 -5.35 -37.69
N ILE A 56 -32.66 -5.48 -38.51
CA ILE A 56 -33.91 -6.14 -38.13
C ILE A 56 -33.96 -7.48 -38.86
N TYR A 57 -34.12 -8.55 -38.10
CA TYR A 57 -34.31 -9.90 -38.61
C TYR A 57 -35.56 -10.48 -37.95
N GLU A 58 -36.52 -10.95 -38.76
CA GLU A 58 -37.81 -11.51 -38.29
C GLU A 58 -38.53 -10.62 -37.25
N GLY A 59 -38.54 -9.30 -37.49
CA GLY A 59 -39.16 -8.33 -36.58
C GLY A 59 -38.36 -8.04 -35.29
N THR A 60 -37.23 -8.70 -35.07
CA THR A 60 -36.34 -8.49 -33.93
C THR A 60 -35.18 -7.57 -34.30
N THR A 61 -34.89 -6.57 -33.47
CA THR A 61 -33.75 -5.67 -33.67
C THR A 61 -32.50 -6.26 -33.03
N TYR A 62 -31.48 -6.50 -33.84
CA TYR A 62 -30.16 -6.96 -33.42
C TYR A 62 -29.20 -5.79 -33.42
N VAL A 63 -28.38 -5.69 -32.38
CA VAL A 63 -27.46 -4.58 -32.15
C VAL A 63 -26.15 -5.13 -31.61
N PRO A 64 -24.97 -4.55 -31.94
CA PRO A 64 -23.71 -5.01 -31.39
C PRO A 64 -23.71 -5.02 -29.86
N ILE A 65 -23.37 -6.17 -29.27
CA ILE A 65 -23.34 -6.37 -27.82
C ILE A 65 -22.42 -5.36 -27.11
N ARG A 66 -21.27 -5.05 -27.75
CA ARG A 66 -20.31 -4.04 -27.28
C ARG A 66 -20.95 -2.67 -27.13
N PHE A 67 -21.70 -2.23 -28.15
CA PHE A 67 -22.39 -0.95 -28.10
C PHE A 67 -23.41 -0.89 -26.96
N VAL A 68 -24.24 -1.92 -26.81
CA VAL A 68 -25.25 -1.96 -25.73
C VAL A 68 -24.57 -1.93 -24.36
N SER A 69 -23.56 -2.76 -24.17
CA SER A 69 -22.85 -2.90 -22.90
C SER A 69 -22.07 -1.63 -22.52
N GLU A 70 -21.26 -1.07 -23.43
CA GLU A 70 -20.48 0.15 -23.17
C GLU A 70 -21.39 1.37 -22.98
N SER A 71 -22.55 1.38 -23.66
CA SER A 71 -23.58 2.40 -23.43
C SER A 71 -24.17 2.34 -22.03
N LEU A 72 -24.16 1.17 -21.39
CA LEU A 72 -24.53 0.93 -19.99
C LEU A 72 -23.34 1.00 -19.02
N GLY A 73 -22.17 1.45 -19.49
CA GLY A 73 -20.96 1.59 -18.67
C GLY A 73 -20.32 0.25 -18.28
N LYS A 74 -20.59 -0.83 -19.03
CA LYS A 74 -19.98 -2.14 -18.82
C LYS A 74 -19.00 -2.45 -19.96
N PRO A 75 -17.71 -2.74 -19.68
CA PRO A 75 -16.77 -3.13 -20.72
C PRO A 75 -17.16 -4.49 -21.33
N VAL A 76 -16.78 -4.69 -22.59
CA VAL A 76 -16.86 -5.98 -23.26
C VAL A 76 -15.47 -6.48 -23.61
N GLU A 77 -15.14 -7.65 -23.08
CA GLU A 77 -13.87 -8.32 -23.34
C GLU A 77 -14.09 -9.63 -24.08
N TRP A 78 -13.18 -9.92 -25.02
CA TRP A 78 -13.14 -11.17 -25.76
C TRP A 78 -11.97 -12.00 -25.26
N ASP A 79 -12.26 -13.18 -24.75
CA ASP A 79 -11.27 -14.19 -24.43
C ASP A 79 -11.22 -15.21 -25.57
N GLU A 80 -10.19 -15.12 -26.40
CA GLU A 80 -9.99 -15.99 -27.56
C GLU A 80 -9.72 -17.45 -27.16
N ALA A 81 -9.05 -17.70 -26.04
CA ALA A 81 -8.67 -19.06 -25.64
C ALA A 81 -9.90 -19.87 -25.20
N SER A 82 -10.83 -19.22 -24.50
CA SER A 82 -12.08 -19.84 -24.05
C SER A 82 -13.27 -19.57 -24.99
N GLN A 83 -13.08 -18.75 -26.03
CA GLN A 83 -14.14 -18.24 -26.89
C GLN A 83 -15.28 -17.57 -26.09
N THR A 84 -14.93 -16.85 -25.03
CA THR A 84 -15.89 -16.23 -24.10
C THR A 84 -15.98 -14.72 -24.29
N ILE A 85 -17.21 -14.20 -24.29
CA ILE A 85 -17.49 -12.77 -24.24
C ILE A 85 -17.84 -12.40 -22.80
N TRP A 86 -17.02 -11.57 -22.16
CA TRP A 86 -17.28 -11.03 -20.83
C TRP A 86 -17.96 -9.68 -20.93
N ILE A 87 -19.01 -9.47 -20.13
CA ILE A 87 -19.69 -8.18 -19.95
C ILE A 87 -19.50 -7.75 -18.50
N GLY A 88 -18.86 -6.61 -18.28
CA GLY A 88 -18.61 -6.10 -16.93
C GLY A 88 -17.37 -6.73 -16.30
N ASP A 89 -17.56 -7.46 -15.19
CA ASP A 89 -16.44 -7.98 -14.40
C ASP A 89 -15.85 -9.23 -15.05
N ASN A 90 -14.53 -9.20 -15.31
CA ASN A 90 -13.78 -10.33 -15.83
C ASN A 90 -12.69 -10.75 -14.82
N PRO A 91 -12.94 -11.76 -13.96
CA PRO A 91 -11.98 -12.18 -12.94
C PRO A 91 -10.69 -12.80 -13.52
N THR A 92 -10.70 -13.25 -14.78
CA THR A 92 -9.54 -13.84 -15.44
C THR A 92 -8.72 -12.81 -16.23
N HIS A 93 -9.19 -11.56 -16.35
CA HIS A 93 -8.48 -10.48 -17.02
C HIS A 93 -7.06 -10.33 -16.46
N ILE A 94 -6.06 -10.24 -17.35
CA ILE A 94 -4.65 -10.07 -16.96
C ILE A 94 -4.36 -8.59 -16.69
N VAL A 95 -4.37 -8.20 -15.41
CA VAL A 95 -4.08 -6.82 -15.00
C VAL A 95 -2.59 -6.49 -15.00
N ALA A 96 -1.72 -7.52 -14.99
CA ALA A 96 -0.29 -7.33 -15.14
C ALA A 96 0.43 -8.55 -15.71
N THR A 97 1.48 -8.31 -16.48
CA THR A 97 2.48 -9.32 -16.87
C THR A 97 3.84 -8.85 -16.38
N TYR A 98 4.61 -9.75 -15.79
CA TYR A 98 5.94 -9.46 -15.23
C TYR A 98 6.88 -10.65 -15.50
N GLN A 99 8.18 -10.44 -15.33
CA GLN A 99 9.16 -11.52 -15.43
C GLN A 99 8.89 -12.57 -14.35
N GLY A 100 8.39 -13.74 -14.76
CA GLY A 100 8.01 -14.83 -13.86
C GLY A 100 6.51 -15.05 -13.71
N GLY A 101 5.64 -14.27 -14.37
CA GLY A 101 4.23 -14.62 -14.43
C GLY A 101 3.26 -13.50 -14.80
N GLN A 102 1.99 -13.73 -14.47
CA GLN A 102 0.89 -12.82 -14.70
C GLN A 102 0.06 -12.64 -13.42
N VAL A 103 -0.62 -11.50 -13.32
CA VAL A 103 -1.60 -11.21 -12.28
C VAL A 103 -2.96 -11.10 -12.94
N THR A 104 -3.92 -11.90 -12.45
CA THR A 104 -5.33 -11.76 -12.86
C THR A 104 -6.06 -10.74 -12.00
N LYS A 105 -7.18 -10.20 -12.49
CA LYS A 105 -8.05 -9.31 -11.73
C LYS A 105 -8.49 -9.95 -10.41
N LYS A 106 -8.91 -11.22 -10.43
CA LYS A 106 -9.27 -11.96 -9.20
C LYS A 106 -8.14 -11.96 -8.18
N GLN A 107 -6.90 -12.19 -8.61
CA GLN A 107 -5.76 -12.21 -7.70
C GLN A 107 -5.46 -10.84 -7.09
N LEU A 108 -5.62 -9.77 -7.87
CA LEU A 108 -5.52 -8.40 -7.36
C LEU A 108 -6.64 -8.09 -6.36
N ASP A 109 -7.89 -8.42 -6.69
CA ASP A 109 -9.05 -8.19 -5.82
C ASP A 109 -8.91 -8.95 -4.50
N THR A 110 -8.48 -10.23 -4.54
CA THR A 110 -8.17 -11.02 -3.34
C THR A 110 -7.06 -10.37 -2.52
N PHE A 111 -5.97 -9.93 -3.16
CA PHE A 111 -4.89 -9.25 -2.45
C PHE A 111 -5.37 -7.97 -1.76
N GLN A 112 -6.15 -7.14 -2.45
CA GLN A 112 -6.72 -5.91 -1.88
C GLN A 112 -7.70 -6.19 -0.73
N ALA A 113 -8.47 -7.27 -0.81
CA ALA A 113 -9.34 -7.70 0.28
C ALA A 113 -8.51 -8.14 1.50
N ILE A 114 -7.41 -8.87 1.30
CA ILE A 114 -6.50 -9.28 2.40
C ILE A 114 -5.79 -8.07 3.02
N THR A 115 -5.29 -7.12 2.23
CA THR A 115 -4.64 -5.93 2.79
C THR A 115 -5.62 -5.06 3.58
N GLN A 116 -6.86 -4.94 3.14
CA GLN A 116 -7.93 -4.28 3.90
C GLN A 116 -8.29 -5.05 5.18
N PHE A 117 -8.29 -6.38 5.13
CA PHE A 117 -8.54 -7.24 6.29
C PHE A 117 -7.54 -6.98 7.42
N PHE A 118 -6.25 -6.83 7.10
CA PHE A 118 -5.20 -6.54 8.08
C PHE A 118 -5.00 -5.04 8.36
N SER A 119 -5.47 -4.15 7.48
CA SER A 119 -5.30 -2.70 7.60
C SER A 119 -6.55 -1.99 7.08
N PRO A 120 -7.58 -1.81 7.93
CA PRO A 120 -8.86 -1.22 7.52
C PRO A 120 -8.78 0.20 6.95
N SER A 121 -7.68 0.93 7.21
CA SER A 121 -7.44 2.26 6.64
C SER A 121 -7.45 2.29 5.11
N TYR A 122 -7.06 1.18 4.45
CA TYR A 122 -7.08 1.07 2.99
C TYR A 122 -8.49 1.08 2.38
N ALA A 123 -9.54 0.84 3.17
CA ALA A 123 -10.92 0.89 2.68
C ALA A 123 -11.31 2.26 2.10
N SER A 124 -10.69 3.35 2.59
CA SER A 124 -10.95 4.71 2.14
C SER A 124 -10.34 5.06 0.76
N VAL A 125 -9.32 4.30 0.33
CA VAL A 125 -8.57 4.57 -0.90
C VAL A 125 -8.67 3.45 -1.94
N LYS A 126 -9.43 2.39 -1.64
CA LYS A 126 -9.47 1.14 -2.42
C LYS A 126 -9.83 1.31 -3.90
N ASP A 127 -10.66 2.31 -4.21
CA ASP A 127 -11.15 2.57 -5.56
C ASP A 127 -10.27 3.56 -6.34
N SER A 128 -9.25 4.15 -5.69
CA SER A 128 -8.31 5.07 -6.37
C SER A 128 -7.41 4.33 -7.37
N ALA A 129 -7.12 4.99 -8.49
CA ALA A 129 -6.20 4.44 -9.51
C ALA A 129 -4.79 4.25 -8.94
N GLU A 130 -4.36 5.17 -8.07
CA GLU A 130 -3.08 5.14 -7.38
C GLU A 130 -2.96 3.92 -6.47
N TYR A 131 -3.99 3.62 -5.66
CA TYR A 131 -3.98 2.44 -4.82
C TYR A 131 -4.02 1.15 -5.65
N ARG A 132 -4.86 1.07 -6.69
CA ARG A 132 -4.90 -0.11 -7.57
C ARG A 132 -3.53 -0.39 -8.20
N LYS A 133 -2.84 0.67 -8.63
CA LYS A 133 -1.46 0.59 -9.16
C LYS A 133 -0.47 0.14 -8.09
N SER A 134 -0.51 0.70 -6.89
CA SER A 134 0.35 0.27 -5.78
C SER A 134 0.09 -1.19 -5.42
N ALA A 135 -1.18 -1.60 -5.32
CA ALA A 135 -1.56 -2.95 -4.92
C ALA A 135 -1.08 -4.02 -5.92
N VAL A 136 -1.16 -3.75 -7.23
CA VAL A 136 -0.62 -4.69 -8.22
C VAL A 136 0.91 -4.75 -8.17
N GLN A 137 1.59 -3.62 -7.95
CA GLN A 137 3.05 -3.59 -7.76
C GLN A 137 3.48 -4.33 -6.49
N ASP A 138 2.74 -4.16 -5.39
CA ASP A 138 2.97 -4.84 -4.12
C ASP A 138 2.79 -6.36 -4.26
N LEU A 139 1.74 -6.79 -4.96
CA LEU A 139 1.50 -8.21 -5.23
C LEU A 139 2.62 -8.82 -6.09
N ILE A 140 3.04 -8.12 -7.16
CA ILE A 140 4.15 -8.58 -8.02
C ILE A 140 5.45 -8.65 -7.21
N ARG A 141 5.77 -7.61 -6.43
CA ARG A 141 6.94 -7.58 -5.54
C ARG A 141 6.94 -8.79 -4.60
N ASN A 142 5.83 -9.04 -3.91
CA ASN A 142 5.73 -10.14 -2.96
C ASN A 142 5.95 -11.50 -3.64
N ARG A 143 5.40 -11.70 -4.85
CA ARG A 143 5.62 -12.93 -5.62
C ARG A 143 7.07 -13.10 -6.06
N ILE A 144 7.69 -12.05 -6.60
CA ILE A 144 9.08 -12.11 -7.07
C ILE A 144 10.02 -12.39 -5.89
N LEU A 145 9.88 -11.66 -4.79
CA LEU A 145 10.74 -11.86 -3.63
C LEU A 145 10.48 -13.21 -2.97
N ALA A 146 9.23 -13.66 -2.83
CA ALA A 146 8.95 -15.00 -2.32
C ALA A 146 9.55 -16.09 -3.24
N SER A 147 9.52 -15.93 -4.56
CA SER A 147 10.12 -16.90 -5.50
C SER A 147 11.64 -17.00 -5.45
N ARG A 148 12.31 -16.00 -4.83
CA ARG A 148 13.76 -16.02 -4.60
C ARG A 148 14.14 -16.77 -3.32
N ALA A 149 13.18 -17.10 -2.45
CA ALA A 149 13.42 -17.89 -1.24
C ALA A 149 13.70 -19.36 -1.58
N VAL A 150 14.57 -19.99 -0.81
CA VAL A 150 14.87 -21.43 -0.96
C VAL A 150 13.71 -22.28 -0.45
N GLU A 151 13.61 -23.53 -0.92
CA GLU A 151 12.51 -24.44 -0.57
C GLU A 151 12.31 -24.62 0.94
N ALA A 152 13.40 -24.69 1.70
CA ALA A 152 13.35 -24.77 3.16
C ALA A 152 12.71 -23.54 3.80
N ASP A 153 12.99 -22.34 3.30
CA ASP A 153 12.40 -21.08 3.78
C ASP A 153 10.92 -20.98 3.42
N LEU A 154 10.54 -21.43 2.21
CA LEU A 154 9.14 -21.50 1.79
C LEU A 154 8.34 -22.45 2.69
N LYS A 155 8.90 -23.62 3.01
CA LYS A 155 8.25 -24.58 3.91
C LYS A 155 8.10 -24.01 5.32
N ALA A 156 9.16 -23.42 5.87
CA ALA A 156 9.11 -22.78 7.18
C ALA A 156 8.10 -21.61 7.21
N ALA A 157 7.98 -20.84 6.13
CA ALA A 157 7.02 -19.77 6.00
C ALA A 157 5.58 -20.28 5.97
N GLN A 158 5.32 -21.39 5.26
CA GLN A 158 4.02 -22.07 5.27
C GLN A 158 3.66 -22.52 6.68
N ASP A 159 4.56 -23.23 7.37
CA ASP A 159 4.30 -23.76 8.71
C ASP A 159 4.02 -22.62 9.72
N LYS A 160 4.71 -21.48 9.59
CA LYS A 160 4.45 -20.26 10.37
C LYS A 160 3.05 -19.67 10.07
N ALA A 161 2.67 -19.61 8.80
CA ALA A 161 1.35 -19.11 8.40
C ALA A 161 0.22 -19.98 8.96
N THR A 162 0.33 -21.30 8.81
CA THR A 162 -0.62 -22.26 9.38
C THR A 162 -0.72 -22.12 10.90
N GLY A 163 0.44 -22.02 11.58
CA GLY A 163 0.49 -21.82 13.03
C GLY A 163 -0.19 -20.52 13.49
N GLN A 164 0.01 -19.42 12.76
CA GLN A 164 -0.60 -18.13 13.07
C GLN A 164 -2.12 -18.15 12.89
N ILE A 165 -2.62 -18.76 11.81
CA ILE A 165 -4.06 -18.92 11.57
C ILE A 165 -4.69 -19.77 12.68
N ASN A 166 -4.05 -20.88 13.06
CA ASN A 166 -4.53 -21.72 14.15
C ASN A 166 -4.58 -20.96 15.49
N ALA A 167 -3.59 -20.10 15.76
CA ALA A 167 -3.59 -19.25 16.95
C ALA A 167 -4.76 -18.25 16.95
N TRP A 168 -5.07 -17.60 15.83
CA TRP A 168 -6.24 -16.71 15.74
C TRP A 168 -7.57 -17.46 15.87
N LYS A 169 -7.69 -18.63 15.23
CA LYS A 169 -8.88 -19.50 15.34
C LYS A 169 -9.12 -19.97 16.78
N ALA A 170 -8.06 -20.30 17.49
CA ALA A 170 -8.15 -20.75 18.88
C ALA A 170 -8.61 -19.64 19.84
N GLN A 171 -8.41 -18.37 19.50
CA GLN A 171 -8.91 -17.24 20.29
C GLN A 171 -10.42 -17.10 20.15
N ASP A 172 -10.94 -17.13 18.91
CA ASP A 172 -12.36 -16.98 18.63
C ASP A 172 -12.69 -17.53 17.23
N THR A 173 -13.10 -18.80 17.18
CA THR A 173 -13.35 -19.50 15.92
C THR A 173 -14.53 -18.92 15.14
N GLU A 174 -15.58 -18.49 15.84
CA GLU A 174 -16.77 -17.94 15.20
C GLU A 174 -16.46 -16.57 14.60
N LYS A 175 -15.82 -15.68 15.36
CA LYS A 175 -15.40 -14.36 14.87
C LYS A 175 -14.41 -14.45 13.72
N TRP A 176 -13.47 -15.40 13.76
CA TRP A 176 -12.55 -15.65 12.65
C TRP A 176 -13.32 -16.00 11.36
N SER A 177 -14.22 -16.98 11.44
CA SER A 177 -15.05 -17.40 10.30
C SER A 177 -15.90 -16.25 9.75
N GLN A 178 -16.59 -15.52 10.64
CA GLN A 178 -17.41 -14.35 10.25
C GLN A 178 -16.57 -13.25 9.59
N SER A 179 -15.37 -12.98 10.10
CA SER A 179 -14.48 -11.94 9.55
C SER A 179 -14.00 -12.28 8.14
N LEU A 180 -13.64 -13.54 7.89
CA LEU A 180 -13.29 -14.02 6.54
C LEU A 180 -14.48 -13.94 5.60
N GLN A 181 -15.67 -14.35 6.06
CA GLN A 181 -16.90 -14.33 5.26
C GLN A 181 -17.30 -12.90 4.88
N ALA A 182 -17.20 -11.95 5.82
CA ALA A 182 -17.44 -10.53 5.57
C ALA A 182 -16.45 -9.94 4.56
N ALA A 183 -15.18 -10.37 4.62
CA ALA A 183 -14.14 -9.96 3.67
C ALA A 183 -14.19 -10.72 2.33
N LYS A 184 -15.08 -11.73 2.18
CA LYS A 184 -15.14 -12.66 1.03
C LYS A 184 -13.80 -13.37 0.78
N LEU A 185 -13.10 -13.71 1.85
CA LEU A 185 -11.82 -14.42 1.83
C LEU A 185 -11.99 -15.86 2.28
N THR A 186 -11.11 -16.73 1.81
CA THR A 186 -10.92 -18.07 2.36
C THR A 186 -9.74 -18.10 3.31
N GLU A 187 -9.67 -19.12 4.18
CA GLU A 187 -8.51 -19.35 5.03
C GLU A 187 -7.23 -19.55 4.21
N SER A 188 -7.34 -20.23 3.06
CA SER A 188 -6.21 -20.45 2.15
C SER A 188 -5.69 -19.15 1.55
N ASP A 189 -6.57 -18.19 1.23
CA ASP A 189 -6.15 -16.88 0.72
C ASP A 189 -5.26 -16.16 1.74
N VAL A 190 -5.67 -16.17 3.01
CA VAL A 190 -4.90 -15.56 4.11
C VAL A 190 -3.60 -16.33 4.38
N GLU A 191 -3.66 -17.65 4.37
CA GLU A 191 -2.48 -18.50 4.61
C GLU A 191 -1.40 -18.26 3.55
N GLN A 192 -1.77 -18.24 2.26
CA GLN A 192 -0.85 -17.98 1.16
C GLN A 192 -0.23 -16.59 1.26
N PHE A 193 -1.03 -15.58 1.63
CA PHE A 193 -0.52 -14.23 1.84
C PHE A 193 0.50 -14.18 2.99
N LEU A 194 0.20 -14.80 4.14
CA LEU A 194 1.13 -14.85 5.26
C LEU A 194 2.41 -15.61 4.93
N ALA A 195 2.29 -16.77 4.27
CA ALA A 195 3.43 -17.56 3.85
C ALA A 195 4.34 -16.77 2.91
N GLN A 196 3.79 -16.04 1.93
CA GLN A 196 4.57 -15.17 1.06
C GLN A 196 5.28 -14.05 1.82
N ASN A 197 4.60 -13.40 2.78
CA ASN A 197 5.20 -12.35 3.59
C ASN A 197 6.31 -12.89 4.50
N TYR A 198 6.14 -14.07 5.10
CA TYR A 198 7.18 -14.71 5.91
C TYR A 198 8.37 -15.16 5.07
N ALA A 199 8.15 -15.72 3.88
CA ALA A 199 9.23 -16.10 2.97
C ALA A 199 10.03 -14.87 2.51
N MET A 200 9.34 -13.79 2.11
CA MET A 200 9.97 -12.51 1.77
C MET A 200 10.78 -11.95 2.94
N THR A 201 10.21 -11.96 4.15
CA THR A 201 10.92 -11.47 5.35
C THR A 201 12.14 -12.33 5.66
N SER A 202 12.03 -13.66 5.52
CA SER A 202 13.16 -14.59 5.70
C SER A 202 14.27 -14.29 4.71
N LEU A 203 13.93 -14.13 3.42
CA LEU A 203 14.87 -13.80 2.35
C LEU A 203 15.57 -12.46 2.60
N LEU A 204 14.81 -11.41 2.91
CA LEU A 204 15.39 -10.09 3.19
C LEU A 204 16.34 -10.17 4.39
N ASN A 205 15.93 -10.90 5.43
CA ASN A 205 16.76 -11.05 6.61
C ASN A 205 18.03 -11.88 6.34
N SER A 206 17.93 -12.99 5.62
CA SER A 206 19.10 -13.82 5.28
C SER A 206 20.07 -13.12 4.33
N SER A 207 19.59 -12.12 3.58
CA SER A 207 20.42 -11.27 2.72
C SER A 207 21.19 -10.16 3.46
N ILE A 208 20.99 -9.99 4.77
CA ILE A 208 21.68 -9.00 5.60
C ILE A 208 22.82 -9.67 6.35
N THR A 209 24.02 -9.21 6.10
CA THR A 209 25.25 -9.72 6.73
C THR A 209 25.54 -9.03 8.06
N GLU A 210 26.34 -9.68 8.90
CA GLU A 210 26.82 -9.08 10.16
C GLU A 210 27.64 -7.81 9.90
N ASP A 211 28.38 -7.76 8.80
CA ASP A 211 29.19 -6.60 8.42
C ASP A 211 28.34 -5.41 8.00
N GLU A 212 27.23 -5.63 7.27
CA GLU A 212 26.26 -4.57 6.97
C GLU A 212 25.63 -4.00 8.25
N LEU A 213 25.28 -4.86 9.21
CA LEU A 213 24.74 -4.43 10.50
C LEU A 213 25.77 -3.61 11.28
N LYS A 214 27.02 -4.06 11.36
CA LYS A 214 28.11 -3.35 12.04
C LYS A 214 28.42 -2.02 11.37
N ALA A 215 28.47 -1.99 10.04
CA ALA A 215 28.67 -0.77 9.27
C ALA A 215 27.54 0.23 9.53
N LYS A 216 26.28 -0.22 9.54
CA LYS A 216 25.13 0.63 9.86
C LYS A 216 25.18 1.15 11.29
N PHE A 217 25.57 0.31 12.25
CA PHE A 217 25.76 0.72 13.64
C PHE A 217 26.83 1.79 13.79
N GLN A 218 28.00 1.58 13.17
CA GLN A 218 29.11 2.54 13.19
C GLN A 218 28.74 3.86 12.51
N ALA A 219 28.05 3.81 11.37
CA ALA A 219 27.56 5.00 10.67
C ALA A 219 26.58 5.80 11.54
N ASN A 220 25.66 5.11 12.23
CA ASN A 220 24.73 5.73 13.17
C ASN A 220 25.47 6.41 14.34
N VAL A 221 26.48 5.75 14.95
CA VAL A 221 27.30 6.32 16.03
C VAL A 221 28.17 7.49 15.54
N ALA A 222 28.68 7.42 14.30
CA ALA A 222 29.46 8.50 13.72
C ALA A 222 28.61 9.76 13.46
N ALA A 223 27.35 9.58 13.04
CA ALA A 223 26.40 10.67 12.88
C ALA A 223 25.95 11.25 14.23
N ASP A 224 25.78 10.39 15.24
CA ASP A 224 25.38 10.78 16.58
C ASP A 224 25.95 9.79 17.61
N LYS A 225 26.97 10.24 18.37
CA LYS A 225 27.66 9.42 19.38
C LYS A 225 26.73 8.90 20.48
N ASP A 226 25.60 9.56 20.70
CA ASP A 226 24.63 9.26 21.75
C ASP A 226 23.35 8.61 21.20
N ILE A 227 23.35 8.15 19.93
CA ILE A 227 22.15 7.62 19.26
C ILE A 227 21.51 6.42 19.98
N TYR A 228 22.33 5.64 20.68
CA TYR A 228 21.91 4.48 21.45
C TYR A 228 21.92 4.72 22.96
N THR A 229 22.12 5.97 23.39
CA THR A 229 22.03 6.36 24.79
C THR A 229 20.56 6.42 25.19
N VAL A 230 20.27 5.78 26.32
CA VAL A 230 18.97 5.80 26.99
C VAL A 230 19.15 6.47 28.34
N ALA A 231 18.22 7.34 28.72
CA ALA A 231 18.24 7.99 30.02
C ALA A 231 16.87 8.00 30.67
N SER A 232 16.87 7.82 31.99
CA SER A 232 15.75 8.18 32.84
C SER A 232 16.04 9.57 33.42
N VAL A 233 15.18 10.54 33.14
CA VAL A 233 15.33 11.92 33.61
C VAL A 233 14.05 12.41 34.25
N ARG A 234 14.17 13.21 35.30
CA ARG A 234 13.09 14.07 35.74
C ARG A 234 13.33 15.47 35.24
N HIS A 235 12.29 16.13 34.74
CA HIS A 235 12.36 17.54 34.37
C HIS A 235 11.11 18.33 34.74
N ILE A 236 11.27 19.64 34.84
CA ILE A 236 10.18 20.60 34.95
C ILE A 236 10.37 21.58 33.80
N LEU A 237 9.38 21.66 32.91
CA LEU A 237 9.37 22.59 31.78
C LEU A 237 8.62 23.87 32.18
N ILE A 238 9.27 25.02 32.04
CA ILE A 238 8.61 26.32 32.03
C ILE A 238 8.55 26.81 30.59
N SER A 239 7.38 26.62 29.97
CA SER A 239 7.17 26.92 28.56
C SER A 239 7.11 28.42 28.29
N ILE A 240 7.48 28.86 27.09
CA ILE A 240 7.24 30.23 26.63
C ILE A 240 5.98 30.35 25.77
N ASN A 241 5.46 29.22 25.26
CA ASN A 241 4.25 29.16 24.44
C ASN A 241 3.28 28.07 24.96
N ASP A 242 1.99 28.22 24.67
CA ASP A 242 1.00 27.19 24.95
C ASP A 242 1.08 26.06 23.91
N PRO A 243 0.33 24.95 24.08
CA PRO A 243 0.31 23.86 23.09
C PRO A 243 -0.17 24.27 21.69
N GLN A 244 -0.82 25.44 21.55
CA GLN A 244 -1.27 26.03 20.29
C GLN A 244 -0.25 27.04 19.72
N GLY A 245 0.90 27.22 20.37
CA GLY A 245 1.97 28.11 19.96
C GLY A 245 1.76 29.59 20.32
N GLN A 246 0.75 29.93 21.14
CA GLN A 246 0.55 31.29 21.60
C GLN A 246 1.49 31.64 22.75
N PRO A 247 2.02 32.87 22.82
CA PRO A 247 2.90 33.27 23.93
C PRO A 247 2.21 33.13 25.29
N LEU A 248 2.81 32.37 26.21
CA LEU A 248 2.37 32.28 27.61
C LEU A 248 3.09 33.28 28.51
N ARG A 249 4.37 33.53 28.24
CA ARG A 249 5.25 34.38 29.05
C ARG A 249 6.52 34.73 28.29
N THR A 250 7.23 35.75 28.75
CA THR A 250 8.52 36.12 28.14
C THR A 250 9.60 35.09 28.48
N LYS A 251 10.68 35.05 27.69
CA LYS A 251 11.86 34.24 28.03
C LYS A 251 12.47 34.62 29.39
N ALA A 252 12.46 35.91 29.73
CA ALA A 252 13.00 36.39 31.00
C ALA A 252 12.18 35.85 32.19
N ASP A 253 10.85 35.87 32.08
CA ASP A 253 9.97 35.35 33.13
C ASP A 253 10.10 33.84 33.27
N ALA A 254 10.16 33.11 32.15
CA ALA A 254 10.35 31.67 32.15
C ALA A 254 11.70 31.27 32.79
N LEU A 255 12.77 32.00 32.47
CA LEU A 255 14.09 31.78 33.08
C LEU A 255 14.08 32.08 34.58
N ALA A 256 13.45 33.18 35.01
CA ALA A 256 13.35 33.52 36.43
C ALA A 256 12.62 32.43 37.21
N LYS A 257 11.47 31.96 36.71
CA LYS A 257 10.72 30.87 37.32
C LYS A 257 11.49 29.56 37.34
N ALA A 258 12.20 29.22 36.26
CA ALA A 258 13.04 28.03 36.22
C ALA A 258 14.21 28.10 37.23
N LYS A 259 14.83 29.27 37.43
CA LYS A 259 15.87 29.47 38.45
C LYS A 259 15.33 29.29 39.86
N GLU A 260 14.13 29.80 40.15
CA GLU A 260 13.47 29.62 41.43
C GLU A 260 13.22 28.14 41.73
N ILE A 261 12.66 27.40 40.76
CA ILE A 261 12.41 25.96 40.88
C ILE A 261 13.72 25.19 41.08
N ALA A 262 14.77 25.51 40.33
CA ALA A 262 16.08 24.88 40.51
C ALA A 262 16.64 25.11 41.93
N LEU A 263 16.47 26.31 42.49
CA LEU A 263 16.88 26.61 43.86
C LEU A 263 16.06 25.82 44.89
N GLN A 264 14.73 25.76 44.73
CA GLN A 264 13.86 24.99 45.62
C GLN A 264 14.23 23.50 45.62
N LEU A 265 14.48 22.92 44.43
CA LEU A 265 14.90 21.51 44.31
C LEU A 265 16.28 21.26 44.92
N LYS A 266 17.25 22.18 44.75
CA LYS A 266 18.57 22.09 45.38
C LYS A 266 18.51 22.16 46.91
N ASN A 267 17.50 22.84 47.45
CA ASN A 267 17.23 22.94 48.88
C ASN A 267 16.37 21.80 49.44
N GLY A 268 16.14 20.72 48.66
CA GLY A 268 15.41 19.53 49.12
C GLY A 268 13.89 19.60 48.90
N GLY A 269 13.40 20.49 48.03
CA GLY A 269 11.99 20.52 47.64
C GLY A 269 11.52 19.22 46.98
N ASP A 270 10.23 18.91 47.14
CA ASP A 270 9.59 17.74 46.53
C ASP A 270 9.47 17.92 45.02
N TRP A 271 10.21 17.11 44.26
CA TRP A 271 10.21 17.16 42.80
C TRP A 271 8.83 16.89 42.20
N ALA A 272 8.13 15.88 42.70
CA ALA A 272 6.85 15.46 42.12
C ALA A 272 5.80 16.56 42.31
N LYS A 273 5.78 17.16 43.50
CA LYS A 273 4.92 18.31 43.79
C LYS A 273 5.24 19.51 42.88
N LEU A 274 6.51 19.89 42.77
CA LEU A 274 6.90 21.04 41.94
C LEU A 274 6.63 20.78 40.45
N ALA A 275 6.82 19.55 39.98
CA ALA A 275 6.46 19.19 38.61
C ALA A 275 4.96 19.32 38.37
N LEU A 276 4.13 18.82 39.28
CA LEU A 276 2.67 18.90 39.18
C LEU A 276 2.17 20.35 39.18
N GLU A 277 2.73 21.19 40.06
CA GLU A 277 2.29 22.57 40.25
C GLU A 277 2.85 23.54 39.20
N SER A 278 4.06 23.30 38.70
CA SER A 278 4.80 24.30 37.91
C SER A 278 5.17 23.88 36.50
N SER A 279 5.18 22.58 36.17
CA SER A 279 5.57 22.12 34.83
C SER A 279 4.45 22.34 33.82
N ASP A 280 4.78 22.93 32.68
CA ASP A 280 3.89 23.04 31.53
C ASP A 280 4.02 21.84 30.56
N ASP A 281 4.82 20.81 30.89
CA ASP A 281 4.90 19.59 30.08
C ASP A 281 3.71 18.64 30.36
N PRO A 282 2.75 18.47 29.43
CA PRO A 282 1.63 17.55 29.63
C PRO A 282 2.07 16.08 29.64
N GLY A 283 3.23 15.75 29.07
CA GLY A 283 3.69 14.37 28.94
C GLY A 283 4.23 13.75 30.23
N SER A 284 4.68 14.58 31.18
CA SER A 284 5.36 14.07 32.39
C SER A 284 4.96 14.73 33.70
N LYS A 285 4.29 15.90 33.71
CA LYS A 285 4.01 16.64 34.95
C LYS A 285 3.28 15.80 36.01
N ASP A 286 2.31 15.00 35.59
CA ASP A 286 1.48 14.16 36.48
C ASP A 286 2.24 12.91 36.96
N GLN A 287 3.42 12.63 36.40
CA GLN A 287 4.34 11.56 36.78
C GLN A 287 5.60 12.11 37.46
N GLY A 288 5.51 13.34 38.00
CA GLY A 288 6.62 14.01 38.66
C GLY A 288 7.76 14.37 37.71
N GLY A 289 7.43 14.69 36.45
CA GLY A 289 8.38 15.10 35.44
C GLY A 289 9.21 13.98 34.82
N LEU A 290 8.85 12.71 35.06
CA LEU A 290 9.68 11.56 34.68
C LEU A 290 9.52 11.17 33.21
N TYR A 291 10.62 11.19 32.46
CA TYR A 291 10.81 10.35 31.28
C TYR A 291 11.65 9.16 31.67
N LYS A 292 11.06 7.96 31.62
CA LYS A 292 11.71 6.71 32.01
C LYS A 292 12.24 5.97 30.79
N ASP A 293 13.50 5.55 30.87
CA ASP A 293 14.18 4.69 29.90
C ASP A 293 13.99 5.16 28.43
N ALA A 294 14.09 6.47 28.23
CA ALA A 294 13.83 7.11 26.94
C ALA A 294 15.11 7.27 26.10
N GLU A 295 14.97 7.13 24.77
CA GLU A 295 16.07 7.34 23.82
C GLU A 295 16.39 8.83 23.70
N VAL A 296 17.62 9.21 24.07
CA VAL A 296 18.00 10.62 24.09
C VAL A 296 18.10 11.22 22.68
N SER A 297 18.23 10.39 21.65
CA SER A 297 18.28 10.75 20.24
C SER A 297 16.98 11.37 19.72
N ALA A 298 15.85 11.09 20.38
CA ALA A 298 14.55 11.66 20.05
C ALA A 298 14.32 13.06 20.67
N TRP A 299 15.24 13.53 21.54
CA TRP A 299 15.10 14.82 22.23
C TRP A 299 15.71 15.97 21.46
N VAL A 300 15.18 17.17 21.69
CA VAL A 300 15.74 18.41 21.12
C VAL A 300 17.20 18.60 21.58
N PRO A 301 18.08 19.18 20.73
CA PRO A 301 19.53 19.13 20.94
C PRO A 301 20.00 19.62 22.32
N ALA A 302 19.44 20.71 22.84
CA ALA A 302 19.84 21.26 24.14
C ALA A 302 19.41 20.38 25.32
N PHE A 303 18.20 19.80 25.27
CA PHE A 303 17.73 18.87 26.30
C PHE A 303 18.54 17.58 26.29
N LYS A 304 18.79 17.04 25.09
CA LYS A 304 19.67 15.88 24.88
C LYS A 304 21.06 16.14 25.47
N LYS A 305 21.69 17.26 25.10
CA LYS A 305 23.02 17.64 25.59
C LYS A 305 23.07 17.65 27.12
N ALA A 306 22.08 18.29 27.75
CA ALA A 306 22.00 18.32 29.20
C ALA A 306 21.84 16.92 29.80
N ALA A 307 21.00 16.05 29.23
CA ALA A 307 20.83 14.69 29.74
C ALA A 307 22.08 13.80 29.59
N VAL A 308 22.89 14.00 28.55
CA VAL A 308 24.13 13.22 28.32
C VAL A 308 25.35 13.78 29.06
N GLU A 309 25.38 15.07 29.39
CA GLU A 309 26.50 15.72 30.09
C GLU A 309 26.29 15.83 31.61
N LEU A 310 25.04 16.00 32.07
CA LEU A 310 24.76 16.18 33.50
C LEU A 310 25.16 14.92 34.30
N PRO A 311 25.89 15.06 35.41
CA PRO A 311 26.13 13.97 36.34
C PRO A 311 24.84 13.37 36.89
N ILE A 312 24.81 12.05 37.02
CA ILE A 312 23.65 11.32 37.58
C ILE A 312 23.39 11.83 39.00
N GLY A 313 22.13 12.13 39.29
CA GLY A 313 21.66 12.63 40.58
C GLY A 313 21.77 14.15 40.76
N GLN A 314 22.51 14.86 39.88
CA GLN A 314 22.65 16.31 39.98
C GLN A 314 21.45 17.04 39.37
N ILE A 315 21.11 18.20 39.94
CA ILE A 315 20.10 19.11 39.43
C ILE A 315 20.78 20.13 38.53
N SER A 316 20.29 20.28 37.30
CA SER A 316 20.85 21.21 36.32
C SER A 316 20.56 22.68 36.68
N GLU A 317 21.33 23.59 36.08
CA GLU A 317 20.83 24.94 35.81
C GLU A 317 19.71 24.89 34.76
N PRO A 318 18.89 25.95 34.61
CA PRO A 318 17.87 26.02 33.55
C PRO A 318 18.46 25.81 32.15
N VAL A 319 17.97 24.79 31.44
CA VAL A 319 18.37 24.43 30.08
C VAL A 319 17.38 25.06 29.09
N GLU A 320 17.86 25.99 28.26
CA GLU A 320 17.03 26.62 27.23
C GLU A 320 16.78 25.67 26.05
N THR A 321 15.54 25.57 25.61
CA THR A 321 15.12 24.88 24.39
C THR A 321 14.13 25.74 23.59
N SER A 322 13.66 25.22 22.45
CA SER A 322 12.56 25.85 21.71
C SER A 322 11.24 25.90 22.47
N PHE A 323 11.06 25.07 23.51
CA PHE A 323 9.85 25.05 24.32
C PHE A 323 9.90 26.06 25.46
N GLY A 324 11.09 26.39 25.97
CA GLY A 324 11.27 27.27 27.12
C GLY A 324 12.49 26.87 27.93
N TYR A 325 12.35 26.83 29.26
CA TYR A 325 13.44 26.44 30.16
C TYR A 325 13.12 25.16 30.91
N HIS A 326 14.07 24.23 30.94
CA HIS A 326 13.95 22.97 31.65
C HIS A 326 14.88 22.95 32.86
N VAL A 327 14.37 22.57 34.03
CA VAL A 327 15.21 22.13 35.16
C VAL A 327 15.19 20.62 35.15
N MET A 328 16.34 19.95 35.11
CA MET A 328 16.41 18.50 34.99
C MET A 328 17.31 17.83 36.02
N LYS A 329 17.06 16.55 36.23
CA LYS A 329 17.91 15.62 36.97
C LYS A 329 17.97 14.31 36.20
N VAL A 330 19.18 13.82 35.96
CA VAL A 330 19.38 12.49 35.36
C VAL A 330 19.36 11.45 36.47
N GLU A 331 18.43 10.49 36.41
CA GLU A 331 18.30 9.42 37.40
C GLU A 331 19.09 8.18 36.97
N ALA A 332 19.10 7.87 35.67
CA ALA A 332 19.89 6.79 35.10
C ALA A 332 20.30 7.12 33.66
N ARG A 333 21.45 6.62 33.23
CA ARG A 333 21.93 6.74 31.85
C ARG A 333 22.70 5.48 31.48
N THR A 334 22.33 4.85 30.36
CA THR A 334 22.97 3.64 29.85
C THR A 334 23.09 3.73 28.32
N VAL A 335 24.01 2.96 27.74
CA VAL A 335 24.12 2.81 26.29
C VAL A 335 23.59 1.43 25.94
N LYS A 336 22.68 1.34 24.97
CA LYS A 336 22.17 0.05 24.51
C LYS A 336 23.32 -0.82 24.00
N THR A 337 23.28 -2.10 24.36
CA THR A 337 24.26 -3.06 23.88
C THR A 337 24.02 -3.39 22.40
N TRP A 338 25.02 -3.98 21.75
CA TRP A 338 24.88 -4.50 20.39
C TRP A 338 23.64 -5.41 20.25
N GLU A 339 23.43 -6.33 21.18
CA GLU A 339 22.29 -7.26 21.17
C GLU A 339 20.94 -6.55 21.25
N GLN A 340 20.87 -5.43 21.98
CA GLN A 340 19.65 -4.62 22.07
C GLN A 340 19.39 -3.80 20.80
N VAL A 341 20.45 -3.43 20.07
CA VAL A 341 20.36 -2.58 18.88
C VAL A 341 20.19 -3.39 17.59
N LYS A 342 20.81 -4.57 17.51
CA LYS A 342 20.86 -5.42 16.32
C LYS A 342 19.47 -5.71 15.70
N PRO A 343 18.41 -6.04 16.47
CA PRO A 343 17.09 -6.29 15.88
C PRO A 343 16.50 -5.08 15.15
N ALA A 344 16.69 -3.88 15.70
CA ALA A 344 16.21 -2.65 15.06
C ALA A 344 16.99 -2.33 13.78
N LEU A 345 18.31 -2.57 13.77
CA LEU A 345 19.14 -2.42 12.58
C LEU A 345 18.76 -3.42 11.49
N MET A 346 18.44 -4.65 11.86
CA MET A 346 17.95 -5.67 10.94
C MET A 346 16.69 -5.19 10.23
N LEU A 347 15.71 -4.67 10.97
CA LEU A 347 14.48 -4.13 10.42
C LEU A 347 14.73 -2.93 9.50
N GLN A 348 15.63 -2.02 9.90
CA GLN A 348 15.99 -0.86 9.08
C GLN A 348 16.64 -1.28 7.75
N LEU A 349 17.59 -2.22 7.78
CA LEU A 349 18.27 -2.70 6.58
C LEU A 349 17.34 -3.52 5.69
N ALA A 350 16.46 -4.36 6.26
CA ALA A 350 15.47 -5.11 5.49
C ALA A 350 14.51 -4.16 4.77
N LYS A 351 14.05 -3.11 5.46
CA LYS A 351 13.22 -2.05 4.85
C LYS A 351 13.99 -1.31 3.74
N ALA A 352 15.26 -0.98 3.96
CA ALA A 352 16.09 -0.32 2.96
C ALA A 352 16.28 -1.20 1.70
N LYS A 353 16.61 -2.49 1.87
CA LYS A 353 16.73 -3.43 0.74
C LYS A 353 15.41 -3.58 -0.02
N LEU A 354 14.28 -3.68 0.70
CA LEU A 354 12.96 -3.71 0.08
C LEU A 354 12.66 -2.44 -0.72
N GLN A 355 12.99 -1.26 -0.18
CA GLN A 355 12.81 0.02 -0.86
C GLN A 355 13.66 0.09 -2.13
N THR A 356 14.95 -0.28 -2.05
CA THR A 356 15.84 -0.35 -3.20
C THR A 356 15.28 -1.27 -4.28
N PHE A 357 14.79 -2.46 -3.91
CA PHE A 357 14.17 -3.39 -4.86
C PHE A 357 12.96 -2.74 -5.56
N VAL A 358 12.07 -2.09 -4.81
CA VAL A 358 10.86 -1.43 -5.35
C VAL A 358 11.21 -0.28 -6.29
N GLU A 359 12.22 0.52 -5.96
CA GLU A 359 12.58 1.71 -6.73
C GLU A 359 13.44 1.38 -7.96
N GLN A 360 14.35 0.40 -7.84
CA GLN A 360 15.42 0.19 -8.82
C GLN A 360 15.26 -1.09 -9.64
N GLU A 361 14.71 -2.17 -9.06
CA GLU A 361 14.58 -3.46 -9.75
C GLU A 361 13.17 -3.68 -10.30
N LEU A 362 12.14 -3.53 -9.45
CA LEU A 362 10.76 -3.88 -9.76
C LEU A 362 10.24 -3.23 -11.06
N PRO A 363 10.50 -1.94 -11.36
CA PRO A 363 10.00 -1.33 -12.59
C PRO A 363 10.49 -2.04 -13.86
N GLY A 364 11.73 -2.56 -13.86
CA GLY A 364 12.29 -3.30 -14.99
C GLY A 364 11.79 -4.76 -15.10
N LEU A 365 11.19 -5.28 -14.03
CA LEU A 365 10.60 -6.62 -14.00
C LEU A 365 9.14 -6.65 -14.44
N ILE A 366 8.46 -5.49 -14.47
CA ILE A 366 7.08 -5.37 -14.93
C ILE A 366 7.07 -5.16 -16.45
N ILE A 367 6.45 -6.08 -17.19
CA ILE A 367 6.39 -6.06 -18.66
C ILE A 367 5.19 -5.23 -19.13
N LYS A 368 4.02 -5.41 -18.50
CA LYS A 368 2.79 -4.71 -18.85
C LYS A 368 1.89 -4.54 -17.62
N LEU A 369 1.22 -3.38 -17.53
CA LEU A 369 0.12 -3.11 -16.59
C LEU A 369 -1.13 -2.75 -17.39
N ASP A 370 -2.26 -3.34 -17.02
CA ASP A 370 -3.58 -3.09 -17.59
C ASP A 370 -4.61 -2.94 -16.45
N ILE A 371 -4.58 -1.79 -15.78
CA ILE A 371 -5.34 -1.52 -14.55
C ILE A 371 -6.60 -0.70 -14.88
N ARG A 372 -7.34 -1.13 -15.92
CA ARG A 372 -8.58 -0.45 -16.32
C ARG A 372 -9.62 -0.53 -15.21
#